data_AF-A0ABD3LES4-F1
#
_entry.id   AF-A0ABD3LES4-F1
#
_cell.length_a   1.000
_cell.length_b   1.000
_cell.length_c   1.000
_cell.angle_alpha   90.00
_cell.angle_beta   90.00
_cell.angle_gamma   90.00
#
_symmetry.space_group_name_H-M   'P 1'
#
loop_
_entity.id
_entity.type
_entity.pdbx_description
1 polymer ?
#
loop_
_entity_poly.entity_id
_entity_poly.type
_entity_poly.pdbx_seq_one_letter_code
_entity_poly.pdbx_strand_id
1 'polypeptide(L)'
;MKRNARGEGCVFNVELTDEDGTQIQATMFNDAARKFYDKLEMGKVYYISRGTLKVANKQFKTVQNDYEMTLNENSEVEEASSEASFVPETKFNFVPIDMLGPHVNGKELIDVIGVVQSVSPTMSIRRKSNNDIIPKRDITIADETKKTVVVSLWNDLATTVGQELLDSSDQSPIVAIKSLRVGDFQGVSLSTISRSVVKVNPETPEAGKLRSWFDSEGKGSSMDSVGSGITASSRNGSRSMYSDRVFLSHFTSNPSLGDDKPAFFSVRAYVSFIKPDQTMWYRACKTCNKKVTEAIGSGYWCEGCQKNDEGCSLRYIMVAKVSDPSGEAWLSTFNEEAEQIIGCPADELNQLRSQENEENPYQLKLKQATWVPHLFRVSAAQHEYMGEKRQRLTVRGIAPVDFAAESRFLLEEITKEKASQ
;
A
#
# COMPACT_ATOMS: atom_id res chain seq x y z
N MET A 1 -23.14 -8.32 7.32
CA MET A 1 -23.26 -9.58 8.07
C MET A 1 -21.94 -10.33 8.05
N LYS A 2 -21.41 -10.78 9.20
CA LYS A 2 -20.22 -11.65 9.28
C LYS A 2 -20.67 -12.98 9.90
N ARG A 3 -20.42 -14.11 9.23
CA ARG A 3 -20.66 -15.45 9.79
C ARG A 3 -19.47 -15.89 10.63
N ASN A 4 -19.73 -16.51 11.78
CA ASN A 4 -18.74 -17.32 12.50
C ASN A 4 -19.38 -18.63 13.00
N ALA A 5 -18.56 -19.51 13.56
CA ALA A 5 -18.93 -20.85 14.00
C ALA A 5 -19.97 -20.91 15.15
N ARG A 6 -20.39 -19.77 15.71
CA ARG A 6 -21.38 -19.68 16.80
C ARG A 6 -22.73 -19.08 16.34
N GLY A 7 -22.91 -18.77 15.06
CA GLY A 7 -24.14 -18.24 14.48
C GLY A 7 -23.92 -17.01 13.59
N GLU A 8 -25.01 -16.50 12.99
CA GLU A 8 -25.01 -15.19 12.31
C GLU A 8 -25.08 -14.07 13.34
N GLY A 9 -23.91 -13.54 13.72
CA GLY A 9 -23.80 -12.31 14.49
C GLY A 9 -23.91 -11.08 13.59
N CYS A 10 -24.64 -10.06 14.05
CA CYS A 10 -24.60 -8.73 13.43
C CYS A 10 -23.99 -7.73 14.42
N VAL A 11 -23.16 -6.83 13.90
CA VAL A 11 -22.52 -5.79 14.68
C VAL A 11 -22.42 -4.55 13.80
N PHE A 12 -22.69 -3.39 14.38
CA PHE A 12 -22.35 -2.12 13.76
C PHE A 12 -21.87 -1.14 14.83
N ASN A 13 -21.09 -0.16 14.37
CA ASN A 13 -20.53 0.88 15.21
C ASN A 13 -21.02 2.24 14.71
N VAL A 14 -21.22 3.16 15.63
CA VAL A 14 -21.45 4.58 15.35
C VAL A 14 -20.43 5.42 16.09
N GLU A 15 -20.16 6.61 15.56
CA GLU A 15 -19.32 7.62 16.19
C GLU A 15 -20.23 8.76 16.62
N LEU A 16 -20.29 8.99 17.92
CA LEU A 16 -21.10 10.03 18.54
C LEU A 16 -20.19 11.22 18.84
N THR A 17 -20.70 12.43 18.65
CA THR A 17 -19.99 13.68 18.95
C THR A 17 -20.91 14.56 19.78
N ASP A 18 -20.39 15.11 20.90
CA ASP A 18 -21.11 16.04 21.76
C ASP A 18 -20.82 17.51 21.42
N GLU A 19 -21.38 18.43 22.21
CA GLU A 19 -21.23 19.88 22.01
C GLU A 19 -19.78 20.38 22.10
N ASP A 20 -18.96 19.71 22.92
CA ASP A 20 -17.53 20.00 23.05
C ASP A 20 -16.72 19.46 21.86
N GLY A 21 -17.35 18.70 20.97
CA GLY A 21 -16.71 17.99 19.86
C GLY A 21 -15.95 16.75 20.30
N THR A 22 -16.21 16.26 21.52
CA THR A 22 -15.64 15.02 22.03
C THR A 22 -16.31 13.86 21.32
N GLN A 23 -15.49 12.96 20.79
CA GLN A 23 -15.98 11.82 20.01
C GLN A 23 -15.94 10.54 20.84
N ILE A 24 -16.96 9.71 20.76
CA ILE A 24 -16.97 8.37 21.33
C ILE A 24 -17.54 7.35 20.35
N GLN A 25 -16.89 6.20 20.25
CA GLN A 25 -17.42 5.07 19.48
C GLN A 25 -18.43 4.29 20.32
N ALA A 26 -19.63 4.08 19.78
CA ALA A 26 -20.62 3.17 20.34
C ALA A 26 -20.77 1.91 19.47
N THR A 27 -20.80 0.74 20.10
CA THR A 27 -20.90 -0.56 19.42
C THR A 27 -22.17 -1.30 19.84
N MET A 28 -22.86 -1.89 18.87
CA MET A 28 -24.09 -2.65 19.09
C MET A 28 -23.94 -4.05 18.50
N PHE A 29 -24.29 -5.06 19.29
CA PHE A 29 -24.22 -6.46 18.90
C PHE A 29 -25.62 -7.07 18.82
N ASN A 30 -25.81 -7.96 17.85
CA ASN A 30 -26.98 -8.83 17.70
C ASN A 30 -28.31 -8.07 17.80
N ASP A 31 -29.09 -8.31 18.84
CA ASP A 31 -30.43 -7.73 18.96
C ASP A 31 -30.40 -6.22 19.15
N ALA A 32 -29.40 -5.68 19.86
CA ALA A 32 -29.16 -4.25 19.91
C ALA A 32 -28.79 -3.69 18.52
N ALA A 33 -28.00 -4.43 17.74
CA ALA A 33 -27.68 -4.02 16.38
C ALA A 33 -28.95 -3.92 15.52
N ARG A 34 -29.82 -4.93 15.56
CA ARG A 34 -31.10 -4.94 14.83
C ARG A 34 -32.05 -3.84 15.31
N LYS A 35 -32.08 -3.56 16.62
CA LYS A 35 -32.96 -2.54 17.23
C LYS A 35 -32.60 -1.12 16.81
N PHE A 36 -31.30 -0.81 16.69
CA PHE A 36 -30.84 0.56 16.52
C PHE A 36 -30.35 0.91 15.12
N TYR A 37 -30.12 -0.07 14.24
CA TYR A 37 -29.54 0.18 12.92
C TYR A 37 -30.36 1.18 12.09
N ASP A 38 -31.67 0.99 12.02
CA ASP A 38 -32.56 1.87 11.25
C ASP A 38 -32.96 3.15 12.03
N LYS A 39 -32.60 3.26 13.31
CA LYS A 39 -32.90 4.44 14.14
C LYS A 39 -31.80 5.51 14.10
N LEU A 40 -30.54 5.08 13.98
CA LEU A 40 -29.38 5.96 14.03
C LEU A 40 -28.96 6.36 12.62
N GLU A 41 -29.24 7.61 12.27
CA GLU A 41 -28.89 8.22 11.01
C GLU A 41 -27.80 9.28 11.19
N MET A 42 -26.93 9.40 10.19
CA MET A 42 -25.84 10.37 10.20
C MET A 42 -26.39 11.81 10.23
N GLY A 43 -25.81 12.66 11.09
CA GLY A 43 -26.14 14.08 11.17
C GLY A 43 -27.36 14.43 12.03
N LYS A 44 -28.05 13.43 12.59
CA LYS A 44 -29.14 13.63 13.55
C LYS A 44 -28.63 13.64 15.00
N VAL A 45 -29.39 14.26 15.90
CA VAL A 45 -29.09 14.36 17.33
C VAL A 45 -29.94 13.38 18.12
N TYR A 46 -29.33 12.70 19.09
CA TYR A 46 -29.98 11.64 19.87
C TYR A 46 -29.70 11.80 21.36
N TYR A 47 -30.73 11.59 22.17
CA TYR A 47 -30.55 11.27 23.59
C TYR A 47 -30.28 9.77 23.73
N ILE A 48 -29.13 9.45 24.32
CA ILE A 48 -28.69 8.06 24.49
C ILE A 48 -28.50 7.81 25.99
N SER A 49 -29.18 6.79 26.51
CA SER A 49 -29.15 6.44 27.93
C SER A 49 -28.85 4.94 28.12
N ARG A 50 -28.38 4.60 29.34
CA ARG A 50 -28.06 3.22 29.74
C ARG A 50 -27.04 2.52 28.83
N GLY A 51 -26.09 3.28 28.30
CA GLY A 51 -24.90 2.74 27.63
C GLY A 51 -23.86 2.26 28.64
N THR A 52 -23.15 1.18 28.31
CA THR A 52 -22.03 0.68 29.13
C THR A 52 -20.72 1.22 28.59
N LEU A 53 -19.94 1.91 29.42
CA LEU A 53 -18.59 2.38 29.08
C LEU A 53 -17.55 1.33 29.44
N LYS A 54 -16.56 1.17 28.57
CA LYS A 54 -15.39 0.31 28.80
C LYS A 54 -14.15 0.96 28.18
N VAL A 55 -12.97 0.52 28.59
CA VAL A 55 -11.70 0.98 27.99
C VAL A 55 -11.70 0.63 26.50
N ALA A 56 -11.37 1.60 25.66
CA ALA A 56 -11.36 1.43 24.21
C ALA A 56 -10.35 0.36 23.81
N ASN A 57 -10.76 -0.58 22.96
CA ASN A 57 -9.83 -1.55 22.43
C ASN A 57 -8.92 -0.88 21.40
N LYS A 58 -7.65 -0.64 21.77
CA LYS A 58 -6.66 0.04 20.92
C LYS A 58 -6.49 -0.61 19.53
N GLN A 59 -6.84 -1.89 19.36
CA GLN A 59 -6.77 -2.57 18.06
C GLN A 59 -7.91 -2.19 17.10
N PHE A 60 -9.05 -1.72 17.62
CA PHE A 60 -10.30 -1.50 16.88
C PHE A 60 -10.92 -0.11 17.07
N LYS A 61 -10.25 0.80 17.80
CA LYS A 61 -10.75 2.16 18.00
C LYS A 61 -10.84 2.93 16.67
N THR A 62 -11.94 3.64 16.49
CA THR A 62 -12.22 4.47 15.30
C THR A 62 -12.05 5.97 15.57
N VAL A 63 -12.06 6.36 16.85
CA VAL A 63 -11.90 7.74 17.33
C VAL A 63 -10.80 7.83 18.39
N GLN A 64 -10.25 9.02 18.60
CA GLN A 64 -9.26 9.29 19.65
C GLN A 64 -9.95 9.48 21.01
N ASN A 65 -10.39 8.37 21.61
CA ASN A 65 -10.96 8.34 22.97
C ASN A 65 -10.42 7.13 23.74
N ASP A 66 -10.15 7.28 25.03
CA ASP A 66 -9.68 6.21 25.91
C ASP A 66 -10.80 5.22 26.29
N TYR A 67 -12.05 5.60 26.06
CA TYR A 67 -13.24 4.79 26.32
C TYR A 67 -14.05 4.56 25.04
N GLU A 68 -14.76 3.43 25.01
CA GLU A 68 -15.79 3.13 24.02
C GLU A 68 -17.09 2.72 24.73
N MET A 69 -18.21 2.96 24.07
CA MET A 69 -19.55 2.67 24.58
C MET A 69 -20.09 1.39 23.94
N THR A 70 -20.86 0.61 24.69
CA THR A 70 -21.66 -0.51 24.16
C THR A 70 -23.13 -0.26 24.50
N LEU A 71 -23.99 -0.28 23.49
CA LEU A 71 -25.45 -0.23 23.69
C LEU A 71 -26.01 -1.65 23.59
N ASN A 72 -26.85 -2.01 24.57
CA ASN A 72 -27.49 -3.31 24.65
C ASN A 72 -29.01 -3.16 24.47
N GLU A 73 -29.77 -4.24 24.61
CA GLU A 73 -31.23 -4.24 24.43
C GLU A 73 -31.96 -3.29 25.40
N ASN A 74 -31.39 -3.06 26.59
CA ASN A 74 -31.92 -2.17 27.62
C ASN A 74 -31.50 -0.71 27.42
N SER A 75 -30.62 -0.41 26.46
CA SER A 75 -30.27 0.96 26.12
C SER A 75 -31.45 1.68 25.45
N GLU A 76 -31.51 2.98 25.68
CA GLU A 76 -32.52 3.87 25.10
C GLU A 76 -31.83 4.83 24.13
N VAL A 77 -32.43 5.00 22.95
CA VAL A 77 -31.96 5.90 21.88
C VAL A 77 -33.20 6.61 21.34
N GLU A 78 -33.28 7.91 21.57
CA GLU A 78 -34.41 8.75 21.17
C GLU A 78 -33.91 9.94 20.34
N GLU A 79 -34.52 10.19 19.19
CA GLU A 79 -34.16 11.31 18.32
C GLU A 79 -34.65 12.63 18.92
N ALA A 80 -33.73 13.59 19.09
CA ALA A 80 -34.00 14.91 19.67
C ALA A 80 -34.62 15.84 18.60
N SER A 81 -35.88 15.59 18.23
CA SER A 81 -36.59 16.27 17.13
C SER A 81 -37.08 17.70 17.42
N SER A 82 -37.04 18.16 18.67
CA SER A 82 -37.70 19.39 19.14
C SER A 82 -36.77 20.50 19.63
N GLU A 83 -35.47 20.24 19.74
CA GLU A 83 -34.47 21.28 20.06
C GLU A 83 -33.83 21.77 18.77
N ALA A 84 -33.49 23.07 18.71
CA ALA A 84 -32.64 23.62 17.66
C ALA A 84 -31.34 22.82 17.68
N SER A 85 -31.29 21.79 16.84
CA SER A 85 -30.37 20.69 17.04
C SER A 85 -28.98 21.21 16.78
N PHE A 86 -28.21 21.42 17.86
CA PHE A 86 -26.80 21.72 17.75
C PHE A 86 -26.13 20.46 17.22
N VAL A 87 -26.07 20.31 15.89
CA VAL A 87 -25.20 19.35 15.24
C VAL A 87 -23.82 19.99 15.32
N PRO A 88 -22.89 19.44 16.13
CA PRO A 88 -21.55 20.00 16.22
C PRO A 88 -20.97 20.03 14.80
N GLU A 89 -20.45 21.19 14.40
CA GLU A 89 -19.76 21.28 13.11
C GLU A 89 -18.70 20.19 13.04
N THR A 90 -18.55 19.57 11.87
CA THR A 90 -17.56 18.53 11.67
C THR A 90 -16.17 19.12 11.92
N LYS A 91 -15.61 18.87 13.11
CA LYS A 91 -14.25 19.29 13.43
C LYS A 91 -13.28 18.46 12.60
N PHE A 92 -12.39 19.12 11.86
CA PHE A 92 -11.33 18.47 11.11
C PHE A 92 -10.01 18.58 11.85
N ASN A 93 -9.21 17.52 11.83
CA ASN A 93 -7.82 17.56 12.30
C ASN A 93 -6.89 17.33 11.11
N PHE A 94 -6.64 18.39 10.34
CA PHE A 94 -5.96 18.29 9.06
C PHE A 94 -4.48 17.93 9.21
N VAL A 95 -4.05 16.91 8.48
CA VAL A 95 -2.64 16.56 8.29
C VAL A 95 -2.16 17.18 6.96
N PRO A 96 -1.07 17.98 6.96
CA PRO A 96 -0.48 18.51 5.73
C PRO A 96 -0.06 17.40 4.75
N ILE A 97 -0.15 17.66 3.46
CA ILE A 97 0.10 16.65 2.41
C ILE A 97 1.55 16.13 2.46
N ASP A 98 2.54 16.97 2.76
CA ASP A 98 3.93 16.55 2.89
C ASP A 98 4.22 15.66 4.11
N MET A 99 3.33 15.69 5.11
CA MET A 99 3.42 14.90 6.35
C MET A 99 2.65 13.58 6.31
N LEU A 100 2.17 13.16 5.13
CA LEU A 100 1.41 11.91 4.99
C LEU A 100 2.27 10.64 5.08
N GLY A 101 3.58 10.73 4.80
CA GLY A 101 4.50 9.59 4.75
C GLY A 101 4.48 8.70 6.00
N PRO A 102 4.58 9.24 7.23
CA PRO A 102 4.51 8.46 8.48
C PRO A 102 3.20 7.70 8.69
N HIS A 103 2.11 8.08 8.01
CA HIS A 103 0.79 7.46 8.18
C HIS A 103 0.52 6.33 7.17
N VAL A 104 1.40 6.11 6.18
CA VAL A 104 1.24 5.10 5.12
C VAL A 104 1.05 3.71 5.73
N ASN A 105 -0.04 3.03 5.33
CA ASN A 105 -0.45 1.73 5.84
C ASN A 105 -0.68 1.67 7.36
N GLY A 106 -0.79 2.84 8.02
CA GLY A 106 -1.21 2.97 9.39
C GLY A 106 -2.67 2.59 9.59
N LYS A 107 -3.03 2.27 10.84
CA LYS A 107 -4.44 2.01 11.23
C LYS A 107 -5.22 3.30 11.49
N GLU A 108 -4.53 4.37 11.85
CA GLU A 108 -5.12 5.68 12.09
C GLU A 108 -5.68 6.25 10.79
N LEU A 109 -6.81 6.95 10.90
CA LEU A 109 -7.35 7.72 9.80
C LEU A 109 -7.01 9.18 9.99
N ILE A 110 -6.82 9.87 8.88
CA ILE A 110 -6.44 11.27 8.87
C ILE A 110 -7.50 12.11 8.18
N ASP A 111 -7.48 13.40 8.45
CA ASP A 111 -8.27 14.39 7.74
C ASP A 111 -7.33 15.22 6.87
N VAL A 112 -7.77 15.63 5.67
CA VAL A 112 -6.98 16.50 4.78
C VAL A 112 -7.83 17.61 4.19
N ILE A 113 -7.21 18.72 3.84
CA ILE A 113 -7.82 19.78 3.05
C ILE A 113 -6.92 20.08 1.85
N GLY A 114 -7.51 20.31 0.69
CA GLY A 114 -6.74 20.59 -0.51
C GLY A 114 -7.57 21.20 -1.64
N VAL A 115 -6.90 21.90 -2.53
CA VAL A 115 -7.48 22.40 -3.79
C VAL A 115 -7.40 21.32 -4.86
N VAL A 116 -8.52 21.01 -5.50
CA VAL A 116 -8.59 20.01 -6.55
C VAL A 116 -7.87 20.51 -7.80
N GLN A 117 -6.89 19.72 -8.26
CA GLN A 117 -6.09 19.97 -9.45
C GLN A 117 -6.59 19.20 -10.67
N SER A 118 -7.10 17.99 -10.46
CA SER A 118 -7.63 17.15 -11.54
C SER A 118 -8.61 16.13 -11.00
N VAL A 119 -9.59 15.74 -11.83
CA VAL A 119 -10.58 14.72 -11.53
C VAL A 119 -10.62 13.71 -12.67
N SER A 120 -10.52 12.42 -12.36
CA SER A 120 -10.61 11.36 -13.37
C SER A 120 -12.07 11.00 -13.71
N PRO A 121 -12.33 10.35 -14.85
CA PRO A 121 -13.63 9.75 -15.13
C PRO A 121 -13.98 8.65 -14.10
N THR A 122 -15.27 8.38 -13.88
CA THR A 122 -15.68 7.23 -13.06
C THR A 122 -15.22 5.94 -13.70
N MET A 123 -14.62 5.08 -12.89
CA MET A 123 -14.17 3.74 -13.23
C MET A 123 -14.89 2.70 -12.37
N SER A 124 -15.00 1.48 -12.87
CA SER A 124 -15.63 0.36 -12.16
C SER A 124 -14.57 -0.65 -11.75
N ILE A 125 -14.43 -0.89 -10.45
CA ILE A 125 -13.46 -1.84 -9.89
C ILE A 125 -14.19 -3.06 -9.34
N ARG A 126 -13.74 -4.24 -9.74
CA ARG A 126 -14.23 -5.51 -9.20
C ARG A 126 -13.53 -5.83 -7.87
N ARG A 127 -14.29 -5.89 -6.78
CA ARG A 127 -13.79 -6.16 -5.42
C ARG A 127 -13.42 -7.64 -5.27
N LYS A 128 -12.17 -7.91 -4.88
CA LYS A 128 -11.65 -9.29 -4.74
C LYS A 128 -12.37 -10.15 -3.69
N SER A 129 -12.96 -9.53 -2.66
CA SER A 129 -13.54 -10.26 -1.52
C SER A 129 -14.89 -10.89 -1.82
N ASN A 130 -15.70 -10.28 -2.69
CA ASN A 130 -17.08 -10.70 -2.96
C ASN A 130 -17.48 -10.59 -4.44
N ASN A 131 -16.54 -10.21 -5.31
CA ASN A 131 -16.72 -10.07 -6.75
C ASN A 131 -17.65 -8.92 -7.19
N ASP A 132 -18.08 -8.06 -6.26
CA ASP A 132 -18.93 -6.90 -6.56
C ASP A 132 -18.20 -5.87 -7.42
N ILE A 133 -18.96 -5.19 -8.29
CA ILE A 133 -18.46 -4.08 -9.09
C ILE A 133 -18.76 -2.78 -8.35
N ILE A 134 -17.72 -2.03 -8.02
CA ILE A 134 -17.81 -0.82 -7.20
C ILE A 134 -17.31 0.38 -8.01
N PRO A 135 -18.06 1.49 -8.06
CA PRO A 135 -17.58 2.70 -8.72
C PRO A 135 -16.46 3.34 -7.89
N LYS A 136 -15.44 3.82 -8.60
CA LYS A 136 -14.28 4.53 -8.07
C LYS A 136 -14.03 5.77 -8.93
N ARG A 137 -13.59 6.85 -8.31
CA ARG A 137 -13.10 8.05 -9.00
C ARG A 137 -11.89 8.60 -8.25
N ASP A 138 -10.87 9.03 -8.98
CA ASP A 138 -9.66 9.58 -8.38
C ASP A 138 -9.65 11.11 -8.58
N ILE A 139 -9.35 11.83 -7.49
CA ILE A 139 -9.08 13.27 -7.53
C ILE A 139 -7.65 13.52 -7.09
N THR A 140 -7.00 14.53 -7.66
CA THR A 140 -5.69 15.01 -7.21
C THR A 140 -5.91 16.32 -6.47
N ILE A 141 -5.43 16.42 -5.24
CA ILE A 141 -5.51 17.62 -4.41
C ILE A 141 -4.12 18.16 -4.10
N ALA A 142 -4.01 19.47 -3.88
CA ALA A 142 -2.80 20.14 -3.44
C ALA A 142 -3.05 21.04 -2.24
N ASP A 143 -2.02 21.35 -1.47
CA ASP A 143 -2.07 22.26 -0.32
C ASP A 143 -0.88 23.23 -0.30
N GLU A 144 -0.81 24.05 0.75
CA GLU A 144 0.23 25.07 0.97
C GLU A 144 1.66 24.52 0.98
N THR A 145 1.85 23.20 1.12
CA THR A 145 3.16 22.53 1.11
C THR A 145 3.73 22.35 -0.31
N LYS A 146 2.97 22.75 -1.34
CA LYS A 146 3.32 22.60 -2.77
C LYS A 146 3.46 21.12 -3.18
N LYS A 147 2.77 20.23 -2.46
CA LYS A 147 2.68 18.81 -2.78
C LYS A 147 1.27 18.45 -3.23
N THR A 148 1.18 17.47 -4.12
CA THR A 148 -0.07 16.87 -4.58
C THR A 148 -0.21 15.45 -4.04
N VAL A 149 -1.44 15.02 -3.80
CA VAL A 149 -1.76 13.62 -3.46
C VAL A 149 -3.03 13.17 -4.18
N VAL A 150 -3.07 11.90 -4.58
CA VAL A 150 -4.26 11.29 -5.18
C VAL A 150 -5.18 10.77 -4.06
N VAL A 151 -6.46 11.11 -4.15
CA VAL A 151 -7.53 10.60 -3.29
C VAL A 151 -8.50 9.76 -4.10
N SER A 152 -8.64 8.49 -3.73
CA SER A 152 -9.64 7.58 -4.30
C SER A 152 -10.98 7.70 -3.57
N LEU A 153 -12.00 8.16 -4.28
CA LEU A 153 -13.40 8.16 -3.90
C LEU A 153 -14.06 6.85 -4.32
N TRP A 154 -14.97 6.31 -3.50
CA TRP A 154 -15.63 5.02 -3.72
C TRP A 154 -17.15 5.13 -3.55
N ASN A 155 -17.89 4.23 -4.19
CA ASN A 155 -19.36 4.13 -4.09
C ASN A 155 -20.04 5.46 -4.43
N ASP A 156 -20.99 5.90 -3.61
CA ASP A 156 -21.76 7.12 -3.80
C ASP A 156 -20.84 8.34 -3.88
N LEU A 157 -19.79 8.44 -3.04
CA LEU A 157 -18.82 9.54 -3.12
C LEU A 157 -18.15 9.65 -4.49
N ALA A 158 -17.95 8.53 -5.20
CA ALA A 158 -17.37 8.55 -6.54
C ALA A 158 -18.35 9.04 -7.62
N THR A 159 -19.65 8.85 -7.41
CA THR A 159 -20.69 9.11 -8.41
C THR A 159 -21.47 10.39 -8.15
N THR A 160 -21.52 10.88 -6.91
CA THR A 160 -22.17 12.13 -6.53
C THR A 160 -21.13 13.23 -6.37
N VAL A 161 -20.43 13.30 -5.25
CA VAL A 161 -19.42 14.33 -4.95
C VAL A 161 -18.30 14.32 -5.99
N GLY A 162 -17.86 13.14 -6.42
CA GLY A 162 -16.87 13.02 -7.49
C GLY A 162 -17.35 13.60 -8.82
N GLN A 163 -18.65 13.59 -9.10
CA GLN A 163 -19.25 14.23 -10.28
C GLN A 163 -19.34 15.73 -10.12
N GLU A 164 -19.79 16.23 -8.97
CA GLU A 164 -19.78 17.65 -8.64
C GLU A 164 -18.38 18.27 -8.79
N LEU A 165 -17.33 17.56 -8.32
CA LEU A 165 -15.94 18.00 -8.46
C LEU A 165 -15.43 17.98 -9.90
N LEU A 166 -15.93 17.06 -10.73
CA LEU A 166 -15.59 17.03 -12.15
C LEU A 166 -16.23 18.23 -12.87
N ASP A 167 -17.50 18.47 -12.58
CA ASP A 167 -18.30 19.54 -13.20
C ASP A 167 -17.82 20.94 -12.81
N SER A 168 -17.20 21.08 -11.62
CA SER A 168 -16.62 22.34 -11.11
C SER A 168 -15.10 22.41 -11.18
N SER A 169 -14.44 21.47 -11.88
CA SER A 169 -12.97 21.33 -11.88
C SER A 169 -12.23 22.57 -12.41
N ASP A 170 -12.85 23.33 -13.31
CA ASP A 170 -12.37 24.60 -13.85
C ASP A 170 -12.28 25.72 -12.80
N GLN A 171 -13.06 25.62 -11.72
CA GLN A 171 -13.06 26.57 -10.60
C GLN A 171 -12.05 26.21 -9.51
N SER A 172 -11.32 25.09 -9.67
CA SER A 172 -10.36 24.57 -8.68
C SER A 172 -11.00 24.51 -7.27
N PRO A 173 -12.02 23.67 -7.05
CA PRO A 173 -12.75 23.63 -5.79
C PRO A 173 -11.84 23.19 -4.65
N ILE A 174 -12.11 23.68 -3.44
CA ILE A 174 -11.45 23.21 -2.22
C ILE A 174 -12.25 22.05 -1.65
N VAL A 175 -11.57 20.99 -1.24
CA VAL A 175 -12.18 19.85 -0.57
C VAL A 175 -11.57 19.65 0.81
N ALA A 176 -12.43 19.52 1.82
CA ALA A 176 -12.06 19.02 3.14
C ALA A 176 -12.60 17.61 3.29
N ILE A 177 -11.72 16.66 3.61
CA ILE A 177 -12.06 15.24 3.65
C ILE A 177 -11.68 14.67 5.02
N LYS A 178 -12.67 14.14 5.72
CA LYS A 178 -12.52 13.49 7.02
C LYS A 178 -12.36 11.98 6.87
N SER A 179 -11.55 11.37 7.73
CA SER A 179 -11.41 9.91 7.87
C SER A 179 -10.93 9.20 6.60
N LEU A 180 -9.73 9.55 6.12
CA LEU A 180 -9.06 8.89 5.00
C LEU A 180 -8.06 7.83 5.48
N ARG A 181 -7.95 6.75 4.72
CA ARG A 181 -6.86 5.77 4.87
C ARG A 181 -5.69 6.18 3.99
N VAL A 182 -4.49 6.22 4.56
CA VAL A 182 -3.24 6.46 3.82
C VAL A 182 -2.70 5.13 3.31
N GLY A 183 -2.52 5.02 1.99
CA GLY A 183 -1.95 3.88 1.31
C GLY A 183 -0.69 4.23 0.51
N ASP A 184 -0.03 3.23 -0.03
CA ASP A 184 1.26 3.34 -0.74
C ASP A 184 1.14 3.35 -2.28
N PHE A 185 -0.07 3.55 -2.83
CA PHE A 185 -0.25 3.67 -4.26
C PHE A 185 0.46 4.93 -4.79
N GLN A 186 1.39 4.75 -5.75
CA GLN A 186 2.25 5.82 -6.28
C GLN A 186 3.07 6.55 -5.20
N GLY A 187 3.51 5.82 -4.17
CA GLY A 187 4.30 6.35 -3.06
C GLY A 187 3.42 6.67 -1.86
N VAL A 188 2.53 7.66 -2.00
CA VAL A 188 1.53 8.00 -0.98
C VAL A 188 0.21 8.35 -1.66
N SER A 189 -0.87 7.77 -1.17
CA SER A 189 -2.23 7.96 -1.67
C SER A 189 -3.23 7.96 -0.52
N LEU A 190 -4.40 8.52 -0.76
CA LEU A 190 -5.50 8.54 0.19
C LEU A 190 -6.69 7.79 -0.39
N SER A 191 -7.45 7.11 0.47
CA SER A 191 -8.66 6.41 0.06
C SER A 191 -9.77 6.70 1.05
N THR A 192 -10.96 7.03 0.53
CA THR A 192 -12.15 7.08 1.35
C THR A 192 -12.55 5.69 1.82
N ILE A 193 -13.28 5.67 2.92
CA ILE A 193 -13.95 4.51 3.48
C ILE A 193 -15.43 4.86 3.69
N SER A 194 -16.23 3.90 4.15
CA SER A 194 -17.69 4.09 4.31
C SER A 194 -18.09 5.24 5.24
N ARG A 195 -17.22 5.64 6.18
CA ARG A 195 -17.46 6.76 7.10
C ARG A 195 -16.78 8.08 6.69
N SER A 196 -16.08 8.12 5.55
CA SER A 196 -15.42 9.34 5.13
C SER A 196 -16.45 10.42 4.78
N VAL A 197 -16.18 11.65 5.19
CA VAL A 197 -17.01 12.81 4.87
C VAL A 197 -16.23 13.71 3.95
N VAL A 198 -16.80 14.07 2.80
CA VAL A 198 -16.20 15.01 1.84
C VAL A 198 -17.06 16.27 1.83
N LYS A 199 -16.44 17.43 2.09
CA LYS A 199 -17.08 18.75 1.99
C LYS A 199 -16.42 19.54 0.87
N VAL A 200 -17.22 20.00 -0.08
CA VAL A 200 -16.79 20.84 -1.21
C VAL A 200 -17.00 22.31 -0.85
N ASN A 201 -15.96 23.13 -1.07
CA ASN A 201 -15.89 24.55 -0.70
C ASN A 201 -16.46 24.86 0.69
N PRO A 202 -15.97 24.20 1.76
CA PRO A 202 -16.48 24.45 3.10
C PRO A 202 -16.16 25.88 3.55
N GLU A 203 -17.09 26.51 4.26
CA GLU A 203 -16.93 27.87 4.82
C GLU A 203 -16.13 27.84 6.12
N THR A 204 -14.87 27.38 6.07
CA THR A 204 -13.96 27.36 7.24
C THR A 204 -12.77 28.30 7.05
N PRO A 205 -12.14 28.75 8.15
CA PRO A 205 -10.93 29.58 8.09
C PRO A 205 -9.80 28.93 7.27
N GLU A 206 -9.62 27.61 7.38
CA GLU A 206 -8.59 26.85 6.66
C GLU A 206 -8.86 26.85 5.15
N ALA A 207 -10.13 26.72 4.74
CA ALA A 207 -10.49 26.79 3.33
C ALA A 207 -10.27 28.20 2.76
N GLY A 208 -10.62 29.25 3.52
CA GLY A 208 -10.33 30.64 3.11
C GLY A 208 -8.83 30.92 2.97
N LYS A 209 -8.02 30.40 3.90
CA LYS A 209 -6.56 30.49 3.84
C LYS A 209 -6.00 29.78 2.61
N LEU A 210 -6.41 28.53 2.38
CA LEU A 210 -5.96 27.74 1.25
C LEU A 210 -6.38 28.35 -0.09
N ARG A 211 -7.58 28.94 -0.17
CA ARG A 211 -8.03 29.69 -1.36
C ARG A 211 -7.11 30.87 -1.66
N SER A 212 -6.82 31.67 -0.64
CA SER A 212 -5.94 32.84 -0.75
C SER A 212 -4.52 32.45 -1.19
N TRP A 213 -3.98 31.36 -0.65
CA TRP A 213 -2.70 30.81 -1.09
C TRP A 213 -2.75 30.36 -2.56
N PHE A 214 -3.79 29.63 -2.96
CA PHE A 214 -3.89 29.11 -4.32
C PHE A 214 -4.01 30.22 -5.36
N ASP A 215 -4.79 31.26 -5.07
CA ASP A 215 -5.01 32.40 -5.95
C ASP A 215 -3.78 33.32 -6.07
N SER A 216 -2.93 33.37 -5.04
CA SER A 216 -1.72 34.21 -5.02
C SER A 216 -0.50 33.54 -5.64
N GLU A 217 -0.18 32.30 -5.24
CA GLU A 217 1.03 31.60 -5.69
C GLU A 217 0.81 30.17 -6.16
N GLY A 218 -0.27 29.51 -5.73
CA GLY A 218 -0.51 28.09 -6.03
C GLY A 218 -0.80 27.81 -7.51
N LYS A 219 -1.63 28.61 -8.18
CA LYS A 219 -2.07 28.41 -9.58
C LYS A 219 -0.93 28.27 -10.60
N GLY A 220 0.22 28.91 -10.37
CA GLY A 220 1.37 28.90 -11.28
C GLY A 220 2.57 28.10 -10.78
N SER A 221 2.48 27.48 -9.60
CA SER A 221 3.59 26.76 -8.99
C SER A 221 3.67 25.33 -9.52
N SER A 222 4.87 24.87 -9.88
CA SER A 222 5.13 23.44 -10.09
C SER A 222 4.98 22.72 -8.75
N MET A 223 4.09 21.73 -8.68
CA MET A 223 3.87 20.93 -7.48
C MET A 223 4.28 19.49 -7.76
N ASP A 224 5.00 18.87 -6.83
CA ASP A 224 5.38 17.47 -6.93
C ASP A 224 4.32 16.58 -6.29
N SER A 225 4.17 15.34 -6.75
CA SER A 225 3.50 14.33 -5.92
C SER A 225 4.25 14.17 -4.59
N VAL A 226 3.53 14.05 -3.48
CA VAL A 226 4.12 13.70 -2.18
C VAL A 226 4.97 12.42 -2.28
N GLY A 227 4.62 11.51 -3.21
CA GLY A 227 5.40 10.31 -3.51
C GLY A 227 6.63 10.52 -4.40
N SER A 228 6.78 11.67 -5.07
CA SER A 228 7.84 11.91 -6.07
C SER A 228 9.25 11.92 -5.48
N GLY A 229 9.42 12.19 -4.18
CA GLY A 229 10.72 12.10 -3.49
C GLY A 229 11.03 10.71 -2.94
N ILE A 230 10.06 9.79 -2.98
CA ILE A 230 10.17 8.46 -2.37
C ILE A 230 10.82 7.46 -3.34
N THR A 231 11.15 7.81 -4.60
CA THR A 231 12.05 6.95 -5.41
C THR A 231 12.69 7.57 -6.66
N ALA A 232 13.99 7.34 -6.80
CA ALA A 232 14.67 7.24 -8.10
C ALA A 232 14.78 5.77 -8.61
N SER A 233 14.13 4.80 -7.95
CA SER A 233 14.25 3.36 -8.28
C SER A 233 12.94 2.57 -8.37
N SER A 234 11.75 3.16 -8.18
CA SER A 234 10.46 2.44 -8.16
C SER A 234 9.58 2.75 -9.37
N ARG A 235 9.96 2.23 -10.55
CA ARG A 235 8.97 2.00 -11.62
C ARG A 235 8.06 0.79 -11.36
N ASN A 236 8.27 0.06 -10.26
CA ASN A 236 7.39 -1.01 -9.79
C ASN A 236 6.93 -0.70 -8.36
N GLY A 237 5.66 -0.32 -8.19
CA GLY A 237 5.05 0.14 -6.94
C GLY A 237 5.63 -0.51 -5.68
N SER A 238 6.48 0.23 -4.99
CA SER A 238 7.06 -0.18 -3.72
C SER A 238 6.00 -0.08 -2.63
N ARG A 239 5.23 -1.15 -2.47
CA ARG A 239 4.54 -1.44 -1.21
C ARG A 239 5.56 -1.39 -0.07
N SER A 240 5.18 -0.89 1.10
CA SER A 240 6.03 -1.02 2.29
C SER A 240 6.40 -2.50 2.48
N MET A 241 7.70 -2.80 2.40
CA MET A 241 8.22 -4.17 2.49
C MET A 241 8.12 -4.77 3.90
N TYR A 242 7.50 -4.03 4.82
CA TYR A 242 7.18 -4.43 6.19
C TYR A 242 5.70 -4.81 6.36
N SER A 243 4.80 -4.23 5.55
CA SER A 243 3.35 -4.38 5.72
C SER A 243 2.83 -5.80 5.40
N ASP A 244 3.45 -6.47 4.45
CA ASP A 244 3.18 -7.86 4.07
C ASP A 244 4.43 -8.74 4.25
N ARG A 245 5.19 -8.45 5.30
CA ARG A 245 6.37 -9.20 5.70
C ARG A 245 5.98 -10.60 6.16
N VAL A 246 6.60 -11.60 5.56
CA VAL A 246 6.45 -13.01 5.93
C VAL A 246 7.82 -13.68 6.02
N PHE A 247 7.85 -14.83 6.69
CA PHE A 247 8.99 -15.75 6.67
C PHE A 247 9.00 -16.60 5.39
N LEU A 248 10.15 -17.16 5.03
CA LEU A 248 10.31 -18.07 3.90
C LEU A 248 9.39 -19.30 3.99
N SER A 249 9.12 -19.78 5.20
CA SER A 249 8.18 -20.88 5.45
C SER A 249 6.78 -20.62 4.89
N HIS A 250 6.36 -19.35 4.77
CA HIS A 250 5.07 -19.00 4.16
C HIS A 250 4.97 -19.47 2.71
N PHE A 251 6.08 -19.44 1.97
CA PHE A 251 6.15 -19.92 0.60
C PHE A 251 6.33 -21.44 0.56
N THR A 252 7.33 -21.96 1.28
CA THR A 252 7.72 -23.37 1.19
C THR A 252 6.70 -24.33 1.80
N SER A 253 5.90 -23.86 2.77
CA SER A 253 4.82 -24.63 3.39
C SER A 253 3.49 -24.52 2.63
N ASN A 254 3.39 -23.66 1.62
CA ASN A 254 2.19 -23.50 0.79
C ASN A 254 2.51 -23.65 -0.71
N PRO A 255 2.62 -24.90 -1.21
CA PRO A 255 2.92 -25.17 -2.61
C PRO A 255 1.87 -24.63 -3.59
N SER A 256 0.62 -24.41 -3.14
CA SER A 256 -0.48 -23.85 -3.96
C SER A 256 -0.47 -22.32 -4.06
N LEU A 257 0.46 -21.66 -3.38
CA LEU A 257 0.56 -20.21 -3.40
C LEU A 257 0.99 -19.75 -4.81
N GLY A 258 0.13 -18.96 -5.45
CA GLY A 258 0.36 -18.45 -6.79
C GLY A 258 -0.25 -19.29 -7.92
N ASP A 259 -1.19 -20.20 -7.61
CA ASP A 259 -1.87 -21.06 -8.60
C ASP A 259 -2.68 -20.28 -9.65
N ASP A 260 -3.55 -19.36 -9.22
CA ASP A 260 -4.37 -18.58 -10.15
C ASP A 260 -3.65 -17.31 -10.65
N LYS A 261 -3.02 -16.59 -9.72
CA LYS A 261 -2.35 -15.32 -9.97
C LYS A 261 -1.10 -15.22 -9.10
N PRO A 262 -0.04 -14.54 -9.58
CA PRO A 262 1.16 -14.34 -8.78
C PRO A 262 0.80 -13.70 -7.43
N ALA A 263 1.23 -14.34 -6.34
CA ALA A 263 1.15 -13.79 -5.00
C ALA A 263 2.44 -13.05 -4.69
N PHE A 264 2.37 -11.95 -3.93
CA PHE A 264 3.53 -11.12 -3.65
C PHE A 264 3.63 -10.84 -2.15
N PHE A 265 4.81 -11.07 -1.59
CA PHE A 265 5.11 -10.78 -0.19
C PHE A 265 6.53 -10.25 -0.05
N SER A 266 6.84 -9.73 1.13
CA SER A 266 8.16 -9.20 1.45
C SER A 266 8.87 -10.10 2.45
N VAL A 267 10.18 -10.29 2.31
CA VAL A 267 10.97 -11.24 3.13
C VAL A 267 12.30 -10.62 3.53
N ARG A 268 12.74 -10.83 4.78
CA ARG A 268 14.14 -10.60 5.19
C ARG A 268 14.84 -11.91 5.03
N ALA A 269 15.87 -11.95 4.22
CA ALA A 269 16.70 -13.14 4.16
C ALA A 269 18.14 -12.76 3.86
N TYR A 270 19.01 -13.71 4.17
CA TYR A 270 20.41 -13.66 3.82
C TYR A 270 20.60 -14.48 2.55
N VAL A 271 21.37 -13.98 1.59
CA VAL A 271 21.81 -14.81 0.46
C VAL A 271 22.79 -15.85 1.00
N SER A 272 22.37 -17.08 1.21
CA SER A 272 23.19 -18.10 1.87
C SER A 272 24.09 -18.85 0.88
N PHE A 273 23.67 -18.97 -0.38
CA PHE A 273 24.45 -19.65 -1.40
C PHE A 273 24.10 -19.20 -2.81
N ILE A 274 25.13 -19.00 -3.64
CA ILE A 274 24.99 -18.77 -5.08
C ILE A 274 25.80 -19.86 -5.79
N LYS A 275 25.15 -20.65 -6.64
CA LYS A 275 25.80 -21.77 -7.35
C LYS A 275 26.75 -21.23 -8.43
N PRO A 276 28.09 -21.46 -8.37
CA PRO A 276 29.02 -20.81 -9.31
C PRO A 276 28.95 -21.34 -10.74
N ASP A 277 28.59 -22.61 -10.93
CA ASP A 277 28.51 -23.31 -12.22
C ASP A 277 27.13 -23.17 -12.89
N GLN A 278 26.19 -22.42 -12.30
CA GLN A 278 24.89 -22.17 -12.93
C GLN A 278 25.00 -21.26 -14.17
N THR A 279 23.94 -21.23 -14.97
CA THR A 279 23.80 -20.22 -16.03
C THR A 279 23.50 -18.87 -15.38
N MET A 280 24.51 -18.01 -15.27
CA MET A 280 24.38 -16.71 -14.58
C MET A 280 23.67 -15.66 -15.42
N TRP A 281 23.87 -15.66 -16.74
CA TRP A 281 23.39 -14.62 -17.65
C TRP A 281 23.06 -15.18 -19.03
N TYR A 282 22.35 -14.39 -19.83
CA TYR A 282 22.15 -14.61 -21.26
C TYR A 282 22.60 -13.39 -22.06
N ARG A 283 22.91 -13.61 -23.34
CA ARG A 283 23.23 -12.52 -24.29
C ARG A 283 21.96 -11.79 -24.69
N ALA A 284 21.96 -10.46 -24.57
CA ALA A 284 20.82 -9.60 -24.83
C ALA A 284 21.13 -8.49 -25.83
N CYS A 285 20.10 -8.05 -26.56
CA CYS A 285 20.18 -6.89 -27.45
C CYS A 285 20.32 -5.62 -26.61
N LYS A 286 21.30 -4.77 -26.95
CA LYS A 286 21.56 -3.50 -26.26
C LYS A 286 20.40 -2.49 -26.38
N THR A 287 19.53 -2.65 -27.37
CA THR A 287 18.39 -1.74 -27.60
C THR A 287 17.12 -2.19 -26.88
N CYS A 288 16.74 -3.47 -26.98
CA CYS A 288 15.45 -3.94 -26.46
C CYS A 288 15.55 -4.98 -25.33
N ASN A 289 16.76 -5.31 -24.85
CA ASN A 289 17.05 -6.26 -23.78
C ASN A 289 16.56 -7.71 -24.00
N LYS A 290 15.98 -8.02 -25.17
CA LYS A 290 15.57 -9.39 -25.51
C LYS A 290 16.80 -10.24 -25.82
N LYS A 291 16.68 -11.54 -25.55
CA LYS A 291 17.72 -12.53 -25.86
C LYS A 291 18.08 -12.47 -27.35
N VAL A 292 19.37 -12.54 -27.64
CA VAL A 292 19.92 -12.61 -29.01
C VAL A 292 20.57 -13.96 -29.26
N THR A 293 20.66 -14.34 -30.53
CA THR A 293 21.38 -15.52 -31.00
C THR A 293 22.59 -15.09 -31.82
N GLU A 294 23.58 -15.96 -31.93
CA GLU A 294 24.70 -15.71 -32.84
C GLU A 294 24.17 -15.72 -34.29
N ALA A 295 24.49 -14.66 -35.03
CA ALA A 295 24.09 -14.56 -36.43
C ALA A 295 24.95 -15.47 -37.31
N ILE A 296 24.46 -15.80 -38.51
CA ILE A 296 25.26 -16.52 -39.50
C ILE A 296 26.38 -15.56 -39.98
N GLY A 297 27.63 -15.87 -39.62
CA GLY A 297 28.79 -15.01 -39.87
C GLY A 297 29.29 -14.36 -38.58
N SER A 298 29.12 -13.05 -38.44
CA SER A 298 29.54 -12.27 -37.27
C SER A 298 28.39 -11.44 -36.68
N GLY A 299 28.43 -11.24 -35.36
CA GLY A 299 27.46 -10.43 -34.63
C GLY A 299 26.33 -11.25 -34.00
N TYR A 300 25.31 -10.53 -33.53
CA TYR A 300 24.20 -11.05 -32.76
C TYR A 300 22.87 -10.62 -33.36
N TRP A 301 22.06 -11.61 -33.75
CA TRP A 301 20.73 -11.40 -34.30
C TRP A 301 19.70 -11.18 -33.18
N CYS A 302 18.95 -10.08 -33.28
CA CYS A 302 17.82 -9.80 -32.40
C CYS A 302 16.50 -9.94 -33.16
N GLU A 303 15.73 -10.99 -32.86
CA GLU A 303 14.37 -11.16 -33.40
C GLU A 303 13.42 -10.03 -32.98
N GLY A 304 13.63 -9.44 -31.81
CA GLY A 304 12.79 -8.35 -31.30
C GLY A 304 12.91 -7.06 -32.10
N CYS A 305 14.12 -6.73 -32.55
CA CYS A 305 14.42 -5.53 -33.34
C CYS A 305 14.59 -5.83 -34.83
N GLN A 306 14.56 -7.10 -35.24
CA GLN A 306 14.83 -7.56 -36.60
C GLN A 306 16.13 -6.99 -37.18
N LYS A 307 17.20 -7.00 -36.37
CA LYS A 307 18.51 -6.46 -36.74
C LYS A 307 19.65 -7.32 -36.24
N ASN A 308 20.78 -7.23 -36.94
CA ASN A 308 22.06 -7.78 -36.50
C ASN A 308 22.91 -6.67 -35.88
N ASP A 309 23.37 -6.86 -34.65
CA ASP A 309 24.27 -5.94 -33.95
C ASP A 309 25.66 -6.59 -33.78
N GLU A 310 26.75 -5.83 -33.89
CA GLU A 310 28.11 -6.38 -33.73
C GLU A 310 28.39 -6.94 -32.32
N GLY A 311 27.71 -6.40 -31.30
CA GLY A 311 27.91 -6.81 -29.92
C GLY A 311 26.62 -6.87 -29.11
N CYS A 312 26.59 -7.75 -28.12
CA CYS A 312 25.50 -7.87 -27.15
C CYS A 312 25.90 -7.29 -25.78
N SER A 313 24.95 -7.23 -24.85
CA SER A 313 25.22 -7.11 -23.41
C SER A 313 24.85 -8.42 -22.71
N LEU A 314 25.47 -8.71 -21.57
CA LEU A 314 25.07 -9.83 -20.73
C LEU A 314 24.03 -9.37 -19.72
N ARG A 315 22.98 -10.17 -19.52
CA ARG A 315 21.92 -9.88 -18.53
C ARG A 315 21.70 -11.06 -17.58
N TYR A 316 21.63 -10.80 -16.29
CA TYR A 316 21.49 -11.88 -15.29
C TYR A 316 20.16 -12.65 -15.39
N ILE A 317 20.26 -13.94 -15.12
CA ILE A 317 19.20 -14.94 -14.90
C ILE A 317 19.63 -15.90 -13.79
N MET A 318 20.13 -15.32 -12.69
CA MET A 318 20.71 -16.05 -11.58
C MET A 318 19.63 -16.64 -10.67
N VAL A 319 19.89 -17.82 -10.10
CA VAL A 319 19.15 -18.38 -8.98
C VAL A 319 20.04 -18.37 -7.73
N ALA A 320 19.55 -17.79 -6.64
CA ALA A 320 20.25 -17.74 -5.37
C ALA A 320 19.45 -18.46 -4.29
N LYS A 321 20.14 -19.16 -3.39
CA LYS A 321 19.55 -19.70 -2.18
C LYS A 321 19.56 -18.61 -1.11
N VAL A 322 18.44 -18.42 -0.46
CA VAL A 322 18.29 -17.48 0.65
C VAL A 322 17.83 -18.21 1.91
N SER A 323 18.22 -17.70 3.07
CA SER A 323 17.90 -18.29 4.38
C SER A 323 17.39 -17.23 5.35
N ASP A 324 16.40 -17.61 6.15
CA ASP A 324 15.87 -16.85 7.28
C ASP A 324 15.62 -17.81 8.48
N PRO A 325 15.17 -17.33 9.65
CA PRO A 325 14.95 -18.20 10.82
C PRO A 325 13.96 -19.35 10.60
N SER A 326 13.10 -19.27 9.57
CA SER A 326 12.08 -20.27 9.29
C SER A 326 12.53 -21.36 8.32
N GLY A 327 13.65 -21.16 7.63
CA GLY A 327 14.19 -22.13 6.66
C GLY A 327 14.89 -21.47 5.49
N GLU A 328 14.85 -22.15 4.34
CA GLU A 328 15.60 -21.77 3.15
C GLU A 328 14.72 -21.89 1.89
N ALA A 329 14.99 -21.06 0.88
CA ALA A 329 14.33 -21.12 -0.42
C ALA A 329 15.26 -20.71 -1.57
N TRP A 330 14.96 -21.17 -2.78
CA TRP A 330 15.63 -20.74 -4.00
C TRP A 330 14.83 -19.63 -4.67
N LEU A 331 15.46 -18.48 -4.93
CA LEU A 331 14.85 -17.33 -5.59
C LEU A 331 15.48 -17.09 -6.95
N SER A 332 14.64 -16.93 -7.98
CA SER A 332 15.06 -16.41 -9.29
C SER A 332 15.29 -14.90 -9.20
N THR A 333 16.42 -14.43 -9.69
CA THR A 333 16.82 -13.01 -9.74
C THR A 333 17.17 -12.63 -11.17
N PHE A 334 16.61 -11.53 -11.66
CA PHE A 334 16.89 -11.00 -13.00
C PHE A 334 17.86 -9.83 -12.92
N ASN A 335 18.18 -9.23 -14.07
CA ASN A 335 19.31 -8.31 -14.22
C ASN A 335 19.43 -7.27 -13.09
N GLU A 336 18.40 -6.46 -12.90
CA GLU A 336 18.40 -5.34 -11.98
C GLU A 336 18.61 -5.79 -10.52
N GLU A 337 17.90 -6.84 -10.09
CA GLU A 337 18.03 -7.37 -8.73
C GLU A 337 19.36 -8.12 -8.52
N ALA A 338 19.82 -8.87 -9.51
CA ALA A 338 21.08 -9.60 -9.43
C ALA A 338 22.29 -8.65 -9.40
N GLU A 339 22.27 -7.55 -10.16
CA GLU A 339 23.29 -6.50 -10.08
C GLU A 339 23.39 -5.91 -8.66
N GLN A 340 22.25 -5.74 -7.98
CA GLN A 340 22.24 -5.27 -6.58
C GLN A 340 22.78 -6.29 -5.59
N ILE A 341 22.56 -7.59 -5.81
CA ILE A 341 23.09 -8.66 -4.96
C ILE A 341 24.59 -8.84 -5.18
N ILE A 342 25.02 -8.93 -6.43
CA ILE A 342 26.41 -9.19 -6.81
C ILE A 342 27.28 -7.93 -6.63
N GLY A 343 26.68 -6.75 -6.83
CA GLY A 343 27.37 -5.47 -6.80
C GLY A 343 28.17 -5.15 -8.06
N CYS A 344 27.87 -5.80 -9.20
CA CYS A 344 28.39 -5.42 -10.52
C CYS A 344 27.55 -5.95 -11.70
N PRO A 345 27.65 -5.33 -12.89
CA PRO A 345 27.02 -5.82 -14.12
C PRO A 345 27.47 -7.23 -14.52
N ALA A 346 26.61 -7.96 -15.23
CA ALA A 346 26.92 -9.32 -15.69
C ALA A 346 28.13 -9.38 -16.63
N ASP A 347 28.34 -8.35 -17.46
CA ASP A 347 29.53 -8.23 -18.31
C ASP A 347 30.83 -8.18 -17.48
N GLU A 348 30.82 -7.46 -16.37
CA GLU A 348 31.97 -7.37 -15.46
C GLU A 348 32.21 -8.70 -14.74
N LEU A 349 31.16 -9.34 -14.22
CA LEU A 349 31.30 -10.65 -13.57
C LEU A 349 31.79 -11.73 -14.56
N ASN A 350 31.40 -11.65 -15.84
CA ASN A 350 31.92 -12.53 -16.89
C ASN A 350 33.41 -12.32 -17.14
N GLN A 351 33.90 -11.07 -17.12
CA GLN A 351 35.35 -10.79 -17.24
C GLN A 351 36.14 -11.42 -16.10
N LEU A 352 35.63 -11.35 -14.86
CA LEU A 352 36.26 -12.02 -13.70
C LEU A 352 36.31 -13.54 -13.87
N ARG A 353 35.31 -14.13 -14.55
CA ARG A 353 35.29 -15.57 -14.83
C ARG A 353 36.33 -16.00 -15.85
N SER A 354 36.70 -15.11 -16.77
CA SER A 354 37.72 -15.35 -17.81
C SER A 354 39.16 -15.13 -17.32
N GLN A 355 39.36 -14.59 -16.12
CA GLN A 355 40.67 -14.43 -15.52
C GLN A 355 41.06 -15.75 -14.82
N GLU A 356 41.91 -16.55 -15.47
CA GLU A 356 42.52 -17.74 -14.86
C GLU A 356 43.73 -17.34 -14.01
N ASN A 357 43.48 -16.93 -12.77
CA ASN A 357 44.48 -16.70 -11.73
C ASN A 357 44.14 -17.50 -10.46
N GLU A 358 45.16 -17.80 -9.64
CA GLU A 358 45.07 -18.74 -8.50
C GLU A 358 43.96 -18.40 -7.48
N GLU A 359 43.54 -17.14 -7.38
CA GLU A 359 42.55 -16.67 -6.40
C GLU A 359 41.08 -16.79 -6.86
N ASN A 360 40.82 -17.18 -8.12
CA ASN A 360 39.47 -17.29 -8.72
C ASN A 360 38.55 -16.10 -8.34
N PRO A 361 38.79 -14.90 -8.90
CA PRO A 361 38.10 -13.67 -8.51
C PRO A 361 36.58 -13.74 -8.71
N TYR A 362 36.11 -14.54 -9.68
CA TYR A 362 34.69 -14.84 -9.86
C TYR A 362 34.08 -15.51 -8.63
N GLN A 363 34.69 -16.59 -8.13
CA GLN A 363 34.21 -17.28 -6.92
C GLN A 363 34.27 -16.36 -5.69
N LEU A 364 35.32 -15.55 -5.57
CA LEU A 364 35.45 -14.59 -4.47
C LEU A 364 34.32 -13.56 -4.48
N LYS A 365 33.99 -12.99 -5.66
CA LYS A 365 32.88 -12.04 -5.82
C LYS A 365 31.54 -12.66 -5.42
N LEU A 366 31.28 -13.91 -5.82
CA LEU A 366 30.07 -14.63 -5.39
C LEU A 366 30.03 -14.85 -3.88
N LYS A 367 31.16 -15.19 -3.25
CA LYS A 367 31.25 -15.35 -1.78
C LYS A 367 30.98 -14.03 -1.05
N GLN A 368 31.48 -12.91 -1.55
CA GLN A 368 31.24 -11.58 -0.98
C GLN A 368 29.76 -11.19 -1.00
N ALA A 369 29.00 -11.68 -1.97
CA ALA A 369 27.55 -11.48 -2.05
C ALA A 369 26.75 -12.39 -1.09
N THR A 370 27.39 -13.39 -0.44
CA THR A 370 26.72 -14.25 0.54
C THR A 370 26.72 -13.66 1.94
N TRP A 371 25.74 -14.07 2.76
CA TRP A 371 25.50 -13.61 4.13
C TRP A 371 25.26 -12.10 4.28
N VAL A 372 24.96 -11.42 3.18
CA VAL A 372 24.45 -10.06 3.17
C VAL A 372 22.92 -10.11 3.35
N PRO A 373 22.36 -9.39 4.34
CA PRO A 373 20.91 -9.35 4.53
C PRO A 373 20.27 -8.40 3.51
N HIS A 374 19.15 -8.85 2.95
CA HIS A 374 18.35 -8.04 2.05
C HIS A 374 16.87 -8.07 2.43
N LEU A 375 16.18 -6.99 2.06
CA LEU A 375 14.74 -6.94 1.99
C LEU A 375 14.34 -7.35 0.57
N PHE A 376 13.69 -8.51 0.42
CA PHE A 376 13.25 -9.02 -0.88
C PHE A 376 11.76 -8.83 -1.07
N ARG A 377 11.36 -8.30 -2.23
CA ARG A 377 9.98 -8.39 -2.72
C ARG A 377 9.91 -9.65 -3.57
N VAL A 378 9.17 -10.66 -3.12
CA VAL A 378 9.12 -11.96 -3.78
C VAL A 378 7.73 -12.18 -4.37
N SER A 379 7.69 -12.56 -5.64
CA SER A 379 6.49 -13.10 -6.28
C SER A 379 6.55 -14.62 -6.32
N ALA A 380 5.48 -15.29 -5.87
CA ALA A 380 5.24 -16.71 -6.06
C ALA A 380 4.22 -16.92 -7.17
N ALA A 381 4.56 -17.71 -8.19
CA ALA A 381 3.67 -18.07 -9.28
C ALA A 381 3.92 -19.52 -9.71
N GLN A 382 2.87 -20.23 -10.13
CA GLN A 382 3.06 -21.53 -10.76
C GLN A 382 3.61 -21.36 -12.18
N HIS A 383 4.61 -22.17 -12.50
CA HIS A 383 5.08 -22.37 -13.86
C HIS A 383 4.85 -23.82 -14.25
N GLU A 384 4.21 -24.02 -15.39
CA GLU A 384 4.08 -25.34 -16.00
C GLU A 384 5.17 -25.51 -17.07
N TYR A 385 5.98 -26.55 -16.95
CA TYR A 385 6.96 -26.93 -17.95
C TYR A 385 6.89 -28.43 -18.17
N MET A 386 6.67 -28.84 -19.43
CA MET A 386 6.49 -30.25 -19.81
C MET A 386 5.40 -30.98 -18.98
N GLY A 387 4.32 -30.28 -18.61
CA GLY A 387 3.19 -30.85 -17.85
C GLY A 387 3.39 -30.93 -16.33
N GLU A 388 4.55 -30.57 -15.80
CA GLU A 388 4.77 -30.44 -14.36
C GLU A 388 4.56 -28.99 -13.92
N LYS A 389 3.64 -28.76 -12.97
CA LYS A 389 3.50 -27.48 -12.28
C LYS A 389 4.51 -27.38 -11.15
N ARG A 390 5.33 -26.34 -11.17
CA ARG A 390 6.26 -26.00 -10.09
C ARG A 390 6.10 -24.56 -9.68
N GLN A 391 6.04 -24.33 -8.37
CA GLN A 391 6.06 -22.99 -7.82
C GLN A 391 7.43 -22.36 -8.09
N ARG A 392 7.41 -21.18 -8.72
CA ARG A 392 8.60 -20.37 -8.95
C ARG A 392 8.55 -19.13 -8.08
N LEU A 393 9.57 -18.96 -7.24
CA LEU A 393 9.79 -17.76 -6.45
C LEU A 393 10.75 -16.83 -7.21
N THR A 394 10.33 -15.59 -7.42
CA THR A 394 11.08 -14.59 -8.20
C THR A 394 11.20 -13.30 -7.41
N VAL A 395 12.41 -12.76 -7.31
CA VAL A 395 12.65 -11.43 -6.75
C VAL A 395 12.17 -10.38 -7.75
N ARG A 396 11.38 -9.42 -7.26
CA ARG A 396 10.78 -8.32 -8.04
C ARG A 396 11.25 -6.94 -7.57
N GLY A 397 12.06 -6.93 -6.52
CA GLY A 397 12.60 -5.73 -5.91
C GLY A 397 13.46 -6.11 -4.72
N ILE A 398 14.50 -5.31 -4.50
CA ILE A 398 15.42 -5.42 -3.37
C ILE A 398 15.50 -4.04 -2.73
N ALA A 399 15.49 -4.00 -1.41
CA ALA A 399 15.84 -2.81 -0.67
C ALA A 399 16.94 -3.14 0.36
N PRO A 400 17.85 -2.18 0.65
CA PRO A 400 18.76 -2.33 1.76
C PRO A 400 17.97 -2.40 3.07
N VAL A 401 18.53 -3.10 4.06
CA VAL A 401 17.91 -3.18 5.38
C VAL A 401 18.18 -1.87 6.14
N ASP A 402 17.14 -1.09 6.39
CA ASP A 402 17.18 0.00 7.38
C ASP A 402 17.04 -0.62 8.78
N PHE A 403 18.15 -0.68 9.52
CA PHE A 403 18.17 -1.28 10.85
C PHE A 403 17.30 -0.52 11.86
N ALA A 404 17.10 0.79 11.70
CA ALA A 404 16.22 1.55 12.58
C ALA A 404 14.75 1.21 12.31
N ALA A 405 14.36 1.13 11.03
CA ALA A 405 13.01 0.69 10.64
C ALA A 405 12.76 -0.78 11.04
N GLU A 406 13.72 -1.66 10.83
CA GLU A 406 13.65 -3.06 11.24
C GLU A 406 13.48 -3.19 12.76
N SER A 407 14.22 -2.40 13.53
CA SER A 407 14.11 -2.41 15.00
C SER A 407 12.72 -2.00 15.45
N ARG A 408 12.13 -0.95 14.85
CA ARG A 408 10.75 -0.54 15.15
C ARG A 408 9.75 -1.64 14.80
N PHE A 409 9.86 -2.24 13.62
CA PHE A 409 9.02 -3.35 13.19
C PHE A 409 9.08 -4.53 14.19
N LEU A 410 10.28 -4.95 14.57
CA LEU A 410 10.46 -6.05 15.53
C LEU A 410 9.89 -5.72 16.91
N LEU A 411 10.05 -4.49 17.40
CA LEU A 411 9.45 -4.05 18.66
C LEU A 411 7.92 -4.08 18.61
N GLU A 412 7.32 -3.69 17.49
CA GLU A 412 5.88 -3.81 17.28
C GLU A 412 5.41 -5.27 17.28
N GLU A 413 6.12 -6.17 16.59
CA GLU A 413 5.78 -7.60 16.57
C GLU A 413 5.90 -8.23 17.97
N ILE A 414 6.99 -7.96 18.69
CA ILE A 414 7.18 -8.42 20.09
C ILE A 414 6.04 -7.91 20.99
N THR A 415 5.60 -6.67 20.79
CA THR A 415 4.49 -6.09 21.57
C THR A 415 3.17 -6.78 21.27
N LYS A 416 2.91 -7.15 20.00
CA LYS A 416 1.70 -7.90 19.60
C LYS A 416 1.67 -9.31 20.20
N GLU A 417 2.81 -10.00 20.25
CA GLU A 417 2.90 -11.32 20.87
C GLU A 417 2.63 -11.25 22.38
N LYS A 418 3.21 -10.27 23.09
CA LYS A 418 2.94 -10.08 24.53
C LYS A 418 1.48 -9.75 24.84
N ALA A 419 0.77 -9.10 23.93
CA ALA A 419 -0.66 -8.81 24.10
C ALA A 419 -1.58 -9.99 23.76
N SER A 420 -1.02 -11.05 23.15
CA SER A 420 -1.75 -12.27 22.76
C SER A 420 -1.54 -13.43 23.74
N GLN A 421 -0.62 -13.27 24.70
CA GLN A 421 -0.46 -14.11 25.89
C GLN A 421 -1.28 -13.53 27.03
#